data_AF-A0A930EF39-F1
#
_entry.id   AF-A0A930EF39-F1
#
_cell.length_a   1.000
_cell.length_b   1.000
_cell.length_c   1.000
_cell.angle_alpha   90.00
_cell.angle_beta   90.00
_cell.angle_gamma   90.00
#
_symmetry.space_group_name_H-M   'P 1'
#
loop_
_entity.id
_entity.type
_entity.pdbx_description
1 polymer ?
#
loop_
_entity_poly.entity_id
_entity_poly.type
_entity_poly.pdbx_seq_one_letter_code
_entity_poly.pdbx_strand_id
1 'polypeptide(L)'
;MMSEIKSPWPGPKGLIPVTSGKADDANVYNRAYLDSIHVEMRVIDAVLPDLGCEIFGEKFSSPIMMPAFSHLNKVGKDGKKPMVQYAEAALEL
;
A
#
# COMPACT_ATOMS: atom_id res chain seq x y z
N MET A 1 19.45 9.60 -21.13
CA MET A 1 18.41 10.33 -20.38
C MET A 1 17.26 9.36 -20.13
N MET A 2 17.00 8.98 -18.88
CA MET A 2 15.79 8.21 -18.56
C MET A 2 14.58 9.11 -18.83
N SER A 3 13.68 8.66 -19.69
CA SER A 3 12.39 9.31 -19.90
C SER A 3 11.63 9.36 -18.58
N GLU A 4 11.26 10.56 -18.13
CA GLU A 4 10.37 10.70 -16.96
C GLU A 4 9.06 9.97 -17.24
N ILE A 5 8.79 8.93 -16.46
CA ILE A 5 7.56 8.16 -16.52
C ILE A 5 6.43 9.11 -16.14
N LYS A 6 5.53 9.44 -17.08
CA LYS A 6 4.28 10.17 -16.82
C LYS A 6 3.28 9.29 -16.08
N SER A 7 3.66 8.79 -14.91
CA SER A 7 2.75 8.12 -14.00
C SER A 7 2.18 9.17 -13.05
N PRO A 8 0.86 9.19 -12.77
CA PRO A 8 0.31 10.00 -11.69
C PRO A 8 0.81 9.55 -10.30
N TRP A 9 1.58 8.45 -10.26
CA TRP A 9 2.17 7.84 -9.08
C TRP A 9 3.70 7.69 -9.17
N PRO A 10 4.44 7.90 -8.07
CA PRO A 10 3.94 8.39 -6.78
C PRO A 10 3.46 9.83 -6.90
N GLY A 11 2.46 10.20 -6.09
CA GLY A 11 1.92 11.56 -6.05
C GLY A 11 3.00 12.62 -5.72
N PRO A 12 2.62 13.91 -5.57
CA PRO A 12 3.60 14.98 -5.47
C PRO A 12 4.64 14.72 -4.37
N LYS A 13 5.88 15.17 -4.63
CA LYS A 13 7.06 14.91 -3.80
C LYS A 13 6.74 15.11 -2.30
N GLY A 14 6.91 14.05 -1.51
CA GLY A 14 6.63 14.04 -0.07
C GLY A 14 5.33 13.34 0.35
N LEU A 15 4.46 12.94 -0.59
CA LEU A 15 3.25 12.15 -0.26
C LEU A 15 3.57 10.67 0.01
N ILE A 16 4.45 10.09 -0.80
CA ILE A 16 4.91 8.72 -0.65
C ILE A 16 6.43 8.79 -0.43
N PRO A 17 6.97 8.17 0.63
CA PRO A 17 8.41 8.06 0.80
C PRO A 17 9.01 7.38 -0.43
N VAL A 18 9.78 8.14 -1.21
CA VAL A 18 10.62 7.57 -2.26
C VAL A 18 11.88 7.04 -1.59
N THR A 19 12.33 5.86 -2.01
CA THR A 19 13.58 5.30 -1.47
C THR A 19 14.72 6.27 -1.81
N SER A 20 15.60 6.50 -0.84
CA SER A 20 16.80 7.32 -1.01
C SER A 20 17.87 6.63 -1.85
N GLY A 21 17.73 5.31 -2.07
CA GLY A 21 18.67 4.46 -2.80
C GLY A 21 19.96 4.17 -2.03
N LYS A 22 20.10 4.67 -0.79
CA LYS A 22 21.27 4.46 0.05
C LYS A 22 21.20 3.13 0.79
N ALA A 23 22.37 2.62 1.18
CA ALA A 23 22.49 1.35 1.87
C ALA A 23 21.95 1.34 3.32
N ASP A 24 21.67 2.50 3.91
CA ASP A 24 21.07 2.63 5.24
C ASP A 24 19.54 2.78 5.21
N ASP A 25 18.94 2.82 4.01
CA ASP A 25 17.49 2.98 3.84
C ASP A 25 16.76 1.63 3.91
N ALA A 26 16.06 1.40 5.02
CA ALA A 26 15.25 0.20 5.24
C ALA A 26 14.22 -0.07 4.13
N ASN A 27 13.73 0.98 3.45
CA ASN A 27 12.76 0.81 2.36
C ASN A 27 13.37 0.11 1.15
N VAL A 28 14.67 0.28 0.90
CA VAL A 28 15.40 -0.41 -0.18
C VAL A 28 15.44 -1.91 0.10
N TYR A 29 15.76 -2.30 1.34
CA TYR A 29 15.77 -3.71 1.75
C TYR A 29 14.39 -4.34 1.71
N ASN A 30 13.36 -3.65 2.20
CA ASN A 30 11.99 -4.16 2.15
C ASN A 30 11.53 -4.37 0.69
N ARG A 31 11.84 -3.45 -0.21
CA ARG A 31 11.51 -3.60 -1.64
C ARG A 31 12.28 -4.77 -2.25
N ALA A 32 13.59 -4.84 -2.04
CA ALA A 32 14.43 -5.92 -2.57
C ALA A 32 13.99 -7.29 -2.06
N TYR A 33 13.58 -7.40 -0.79
CA TYR A 33 13.03 -8.62 -0.23
C TYR A 33 11.75 -9.05 -0.94
N LEU A 34 10.79 -8.13 -1.11
CA LEU A 34 9.55 -8.43 -1.83
C LEU A 34 9.79 -8.81 -3.29
N ASP A 35 10.75 -8.16 -3.97
CA ASP A 35 11.17 -8.49 -5.33
C ASP A 35 11.83 -9.87 -5.45
N SER A 36 12.43 -10.37 -4.37
CA SER A 36 13.07 -11.68 -4.35
C SER A 36 12.08 -12.85 -4.24
N ILE A 37 10.81 -12.57 -3.89
CA ILE A 37 9.78 -13.60 -3.74
C ILE A 37 9.31 -14.04 -5.13
N HIS A 38 9.65 -15.28 -5.50
CA HIS A 38 9.16 -15.88 -6.74
C HIS A 38 7.78 -16.50 -6.51
N VAL A 39 6.84 -16.21 -7.42
CA VAL A 39 5.48 -16.76 -7.36
C VAL A 39 5.29 -17.70 -8.55
N GLU A 40 4.99 -18.96 -8.26
CA GLU A 40 4.58 -19.94 -9.26
C GLU A 40 3.06 -19.88 -9.42
N MET A 41 2.59 -19.63 -10.64
CA MET A 41 1.16 -19.67 -10.93
C MET A 41 0.67 -21.12 -10.93
N ARG A 42 -0.38 -21.39 -10.17
CA ARG A 42 -1.15 -22.64 -10.23
C ARG A 42 -2.57 -22.32 -10.62
N VAL A 43 -3.04 -22.92 -11.70
CA VAL A 43 -4.44 -22.79 -12.13
C VAL A 43 -5.24 -23.83 -11.36
N ILE A 44 -6.05 -23.36 -10.41
CA ILE A 44 -6.89 -24.20 -9.57
C ILE A 44 -8.31 -23.67 -9.71
N ASP A 45 -9.13 -24.39 -10.45
CA ASP A 45 -10.51 -24.07 -10.75
C ASP A 45 -10.73 -22.70 -11.44
N ALA A 46 -11.64 -22.65 -12.42
CA ALA A 46 -11.92 -21.41 -13.15
C ALA A 46 -12.91 -20.50 -12.38
N VAL A 47 -12.76 -20.43 -11.06
CA VAL A 47 -13.69 -19.71 -10.16
C VAL A 47 -13.10 -18.37 -9.72
N LEU A 48 -13.98 -17.42 -9.39
CA LEU A 48 -13.56 -16.14 -8.84
C LEU A 48 -12.95 -16.38 -7.44
N PRO A 49 -11.76 -15.84 -7.14
CA PRO A 49 -11.16 -16.00 -5.82
C PRO A 49 -11.96 -15.28 -4.75
N ASP A 50 -12.15 -15.93 -3.61
CA ASP A 50 -12.64 -15.27 -2.41
C ASP A 50 -11.49 -14.50 -1.76
N LEU A 51 -11.72 -13.21 -1.50
CA LEU A 51 -10.74 -12.33 -0.86
C LEU A 51 -10.93 -12.30 0.67
N GLY A 52 -12.05 -12.81 1.18
CA GLY A 52 -12.38 -12.76 2.59
C GLY A 52 -11.33 -13.43 3.47
N CYS A 53 -11.12 -12.88 4.66
CA CYS A 53 -10.22 -13.47 5.64
C CYS A 53 -10.78 -13.36 7.07
N GLU A 54 -10.32 -14.25 7.94
CA GLU A 54 -10.60 -14.17 9.37
C GLU A 54 -9.32 -13.81 10.11
N ILE A 55 -9.35 -12.73 10.90
CA ILE A 55 -8.21 -12.23 11.67
C ILE A 55 -8.67 -12.06 13.11
N PHE A 56 -8.02 -12.75 14.04
CA PHE A 56 -8.37 -12.75 15.48
C PHE A 56 -9.85 -13.11 15.78
N GLY A 57 -10.48 -13.94 14.94
CA GLY A 57 -11.88 -14.35 15.09
C GLY A 57 -12.91 -13.44 14.41
N GLU A 58 -12.47 -12.32 13.83
CA GLU A 58 -13.33 -11.38 13.11
C GLU A 58 -13.18 -11.56 11.60
N LYS A 59 -14.29 -11.43 10.85
CA LYS A 59 -14.31 -11.59 9.39
C LYS A 59 -14.15 -10.24 8.68
N PHE A 60 -13.30 -10.21 7.64
CA PHE A 60 -13.02 -9.04 6.81
C PHE A 60 -13.19 -9.35 5.32
N SER A 61 -13.50 -8.34 4.51
CA SER A 61 -13.65 -8.47 3.05
C SER A 61 -12.34 -8.75 2.32
N SER A 62 -11.20 -8.39 2.92
CA SER A 62 -9.86 -8.67 2.41
C SER A 62 -8.81 -8.74 3.52
N PRO A 63 -7.64 -9.38 3.30
CA PRO A 63 -6.50 -9.33 4.21
C PRO A 63 -5.71 -8.01 4.13
N ILE A 64 -6.23 -6.99 3.43
CA ILE A 64 -5.59 -5.69 3.27
C ILE A 64 -6.20 -4.71 4.27
N MET A 65 -5.35 -4.10 5.10
CA MET A 65 -5.77 -3.22 6.18
C MET A 65 -4.97 -1.92 6.21
N MET A 66 -5.59 -0.87 6.76
CA MET A 66 -4.93 0.40 7.01
C MET A 66 -3.90 0.23 8.15
N PRO A 67 -2.62 0.58 7.93
CA PRO A 67 -1.63 0.56 9.01
C PRO A 67 -1.84 1.74 9.97
N ALA A 68 -1.36 1.59 11.20
CA ALA A 68 -1.43 2.64 12.22
C ALA A 68 -0.41 3.75 11.93
N PHE A 69 -0.81 4.77 11.19
CA PHE A 69 0.01 5.96 10.95
C PHE A 69 -0.16 7.00 12.06
N SER A 70 0.94 7.65 12.45
CA SER A 70 0.93 8.81 13.34
C SER A 70 1.30 10.09 12.58
N HIS A 71 1.00 11.26 13.16
CA HIS A 71 1.38 12.57 12.61
C HIS A 71 0.82 12.94 11.22
N LEU A 72 -0.17 12.19 10.71
CA LEU A 72 -0.84 12.50 9.43
C LEU A 72 -1.65 13.81 9.44
N ASN A 73 -1.93 14.39 10.61
CA ASN A 73 -2.65 15.66 10.75
C ASN A 73 -1.95 16.87 10.10
N LYS A 74 -0.71 16.72 9.63
CA LYS A 74 0.06 17.77 8.94
C LYS A 74 -0.14 17.79 7.42
N VAL A 75 -0.88 16.83 6.86
CA VAL A 75 -0.93 16.61 5.41
C VAL A 75 -2.38 16.63 4.94
N GLY A 76 -2.88 17.77 4.53
CA GLY A 76 -4.22 17.86 3.92
C GLY A 76 -4.41 19.20 3.22
N LYS A 77 -4.74 19.17 1.93
CA LYS A 77 -5.39 20.32 1.29
C LYS A 77 -6.81 20.41 1.86
N ASP A 78 -7.26 21.62 2.16
CA ASP A 78 -8.66 21.91 2.53
C ASP A 78 -9.12 21.37 3.90
N GLY A 79 -8.21 21.13 4.85
CA GLY A 79 -8.56 20.80 6.24
C GLY A 79 -9.08 19.37 6.47
N LYS A 80 -9.04 18.51 5.44
CA LYS A 80 -9.37 17.09 5.57
C LYS A 80 -8.35 16.37 6.45
N LYS A 81 -8.83 15.49 7.33
CA LYS A 81 -8.00 14.67 8.22
C LYS A 81 -7.68 13.33 7.53
N PRO A 82 -6.42 13.01 7.21
CA PRO A 82 -6.11 11.83 6.40
C PRO A 82 -6.57 10.51 6.99
N MET A 83 -6.55 10.36 8.33
CA MET A 83 -7.06 9.16 8.99
C MET A 83 -8.55 8.92 8.71
N VAL A 84 -9.35 10.00 8.61
CA VAL A 84 -10.78 9.88 8.27
C VAL A 84 -10.92 9.42 6.83
N GLN A 85 -10.14 10.00 5.91
CA GLN A 85 -10.18 9.61 4.49
C GLN A 85 -9.74 8.17 4.26
N TYR A 86 -8.72 7.69 4.98
CA TYR A 86 -8.31 6.28 4.91
C TYR A 86 -9.39 5.34 5.47
N ALA A 87 -10.05 5.73 6.56
CA ALA A 87 -11.16 4.95 7.12
C ALA A 87 -12.38 4.92 6.18
N GLU A 88 -12.73 6.05 5.56
CA GLU A 88 -13.79 6.11 4.54
C GLU A 88 -13.46 5.24 3.33
N ALA A 89 -12.23 5.32 2.81
CA ALA A 89 -11.80 4.49 1.68
C ALA A 89 -11.79 2.99 2.02
N ALA A 90 -11.50 2.62 3.28
CA ALA A 90 -11.55 1.24 3.72
C ALA A 90 -12.99 0.67 3.78
N LEU A 91 -14.03 1.52 3.87
CA LEU A 91 -15.43 1.10 3.80
C LEU A 91 -15.89 0.82 2.36
N GLU A 92 -15.20 1.36 1.36
CA GLU A 92 -15.53 1.19 -0.06
C GLU A 92 -14.96 -0.10 -0.67
N LEU A 93 -14.20 -0.88 0.11
CA LEU A 93 -13.54 -2.15 -0.28
C LEU A 93 -14.33 -3.39 0.15
#